data_AF-A0A2T4V423-F1
#
_entry.id   AF-A0A2T4V423-F1
#
_cell.length_a   1.000
_cell.length_b   1.000
_cell.length_c   1.000
_cell.angle_alpha   90.00
_cell.angle_beta   90.00
_cell.angle_gamma   90.00
#
_symmetry.space_group_name_H-M   'P 1'
#
loop_
_entity.id
_entity.type
_entity.pdbx_description
1 polymer ?
#
loop_
_entity_poly.entity_id
_entity_poly.type
_entity_poly.pdbx_seq_one_letter_code
_entity_poly.pdbx_strand_id
1 'polypeptide(L)'
;MSKQELLEDSLLSINTAVRMFLREDITRPYAACKNLGGFLWSLVGMYRCRAVLHFLLQADVDGYFEDLHRGALTYLTLLKAYYQGFDVDRARVNAYTDEPLLCAMAAGNFELAHEIDVLMPKQLNGPDGQEFLTYTNLLRALASGDEPLTLRAFQEFQRTCTGKFRFDRDMAVLASLVHKDAAAFNKGLLEYLSLFDQLSPEEQQELDPGAGDIDIKALALIQVARRAGVPLTVEHRMLPPELLEPRIRIPQDGYPAWP
;
A
#
# COMPACT_ATOMS: atom_id res chain seq x y z
N MET A 1 13.83 -24.89 -8.38
CA MET A 1 14.25 -23.78 -7.50
C MET A 1 13.37 -23.82 -6.27
N SER A 2 13.96 -23.81 -5.08
CA SER A 2 13.24 -23.75 -3.82
C SER A 2 12.59 -22.38 -3.63
N LYS A 3 11.59 -22.29 -2.74
CA LYS A 3 10.97 -21.00 -2.38
C LYS A 3 12.01 -20.01 -1.84
N GLN A 4 12.98 -20.49 -1.06
CA GLN A 4 14.04 -19.63 -0.52
C GLN A 4 14.93 -19.04 -1.62
N GLU A 5 15.42 -19.87 -2.55
CA GLU A 5 16.24 -19.40 -3.70
C GLU A 5 15.48 -18.36 -4.54
N LEU A 6 14.17 -18.57 -4.77
CA LEU A 6 13.31 -17.62 -5.47
C LEU A 6 13.24 -16.24 -4.78
N LEU A 7 13.09 -16.24 -3.45
CA LEU A 7 13.03 -15.01 -2.66
C LEU A 7 14.40 -14.31 -2.64
N GLU A 8 15.50 -15.04 -2.50
CA GLU A 8 16.87 -14.50 -2.53
C GLU A 8 17.21 -13.87 -3.88
N ASP A 9 16.90 -14.55 -4.99
CA ASP A 9 17.07 -14.03 -6.34
C ASP A 9 16.22 -12.78 -6.59
N SER A 10 14.98 -12.77 -6.10
CA SER A 10 14.08 -11.60 -6.17
C SER A 10 14.66 -10.41 -5.41
N LEU A 11 15.18 -10.63 -4.21
CA LEU A 11 15.78 -9.57 -3.40
C LEU A 11 17.04 -8.99 -4.05
N LEU A 12 17.89 -9.85 -4.62
CA LEU A 12 19.07 -9.41 -5.36
C LEU A 12 18.70 -8.56 -6.59
N SER A 13 17.71 -9.02 -7.35
CA SER A 13 17.20 -8.31 -8.53
C SER A 13 16.65 -6.93 -8.15
N ILE A 14 15.79 -6.86 -7.14
CA ILE A 14 15.20 -5.60 -6.66
C ILE A 14 16.30 -4.66 -6.14
N ASN A 15 17.25 -5.14 -5.33
CA ASN A 15 18.32 -4.30 -4.83
C ASN A 15 19.22 -3.75 -5.94
N THR A 16 19.47 -4.54 -6.98
CA THR A 16 20.23 -4.11 -8.15
C THR A 16 19.47 -3.01 -8.91
N ALA A 17 18.18 -3.23 -9.19
CA ALA A 17 17.35 -2.27 -9.91
C ALA A 17 17.18 -0.95 -9.14
N VAL A 18 16.87 -1.03 -7.83
CA VAL A 18 16.80 0.16 -6.96
C VAL A 18 18.12 0.94 -7.06
N ARG A 19 19.27 0.27 -6.88
CA ARG A 19 20.58 0.93 -6.93
C ARG A 19 20.84 1.63 -8.26
N MET A 20 20.51 0.99 -9.38
CA MET A 20 20.64 1.58 -10.72
C MET A 20 19.77 2.84 -10.83
N PHE A 21 18.49 2.74 -10.47
CA PHE A 21 17.58 3.88 -10.52
C PHE A 21 18.07 5.05 -9.66
N LEU A 22 18.57 4.77 -8.45
CA LEU A 22 18.99 5.84 -7.53
C LEU A 22 20.30 6.53 -7.94
N ARG A 23 21.21 5.80 -8.59
CA ARG A 23 22.57 6.29 -8.89
C ARG A 23 22.73 6.80 -10.31
N GLU A 24 22.07 6.16 -11.26
CA GLU A 24 22.34 6.34 -12.68
C GLU A 24 21.20 7.07 -13.37
N ASP A 25 19.96 6.72 -13.03
CA ASP A 25 18.80 7.23 -13.78
C ASP A 25 18.17 8.47 -13.14
N ILE A 26 17.87 8.44 -11.84
CA ILE A 26 17.25 9.56 -11.13
C ILE A 26 18.33 10.55 -10.70
N THR A 27 18.58 11.53 -11.56
CA THR A 27 19.56 12.58 -11.34
C THR A 27 18.96 13.81 -10.65
N ARG A 28 19.74 14.49 -9.81
CA ARG A 28 19.42 15.82 -9.28
C ARG A 28 20.15 16.90 -10.10
N PRO A 29 19.49 18.02 -10.47
CA PRO A 29 18.08 18.34 -10.23
C PRO A 29 17.13 17.48 -11.09
N TYR A 30 15.96 17.14 -10.55
CA TYR A 30 14.97 16.28 -11.22
C TYR A 30 14.52 16.79 -12.60
N ALA A 31 14.62 18.10 -12.85
CA ALA A 31 14.34 18.69 -14.16
C ALA A 31 15.21 18.13 -15.30
N ALA A 32 16.37 17.54 -15.00
CA ALA A 32 17.25 16.91 -15.99
C ALA A 32 16.94 15.41 -16.24
N CYS A 33 16.08 14.81 -15.41
CA CYS A 33 15.77 13.39 -15.47
C CYS A 33 14.67 13.12 -16.51
N LYS A 34 15.04 12.45 -17.61
CA LYS A 34 14.06 11.89 -18.55
C LYS A 34 13.36 10.69 -17.91
N ASN A 35 12.09 10.49 -18.20
CA ASN A 35 11.28 9.38 -17.68
C ASN A 35 11.25 9.31 -16.13
N LEU A 36 11.38 10.45 -15.45
CA LEU A 36 11.41 10.52 -13.98
C LEU A 36 10.20 9.80 -13.36
N GLY A 37 9.00 10.05 -13.87
CA GLY A 37 7.77 9.42 -13.37
C GLY A 37 7.77 7.90 -13.53
N GLY A 38 8.38 7.38 -14.59
CA GLY A 38 8.55 5.94 -14.80
C GLY A 38 9.43 5.31 -13.71
N PHE A 39 10.59 5.91 -13.45
CA PHE A 39 11.50 5.41 -12.42
C PHE A 39 10.92 5.50 -11.01
N LEU A 40 10.32 6.64 -10.65
CA LEU A 40 9.67 6.81 -9.36
C LEU A 40 8.52 5.80 -9.18
N TRP A 41 7.71 5.57 -10.21
CA TRP A 41 6.64 4.57 -10.14
C TRP A 41 7.16 3.15 -9.93
N SER A 42 8.21 2.75 -10.66
CA SER A 42 8.83 1.43 -10.46
C SER A 42 9.40 1.27 -9.04
N LEU A 43 10.00 2.32 -8.49
CA LEU A 43 10.53 2.30 -7.13
C LEU A 43 9.44 2.08 -6.07
N VAL A 44 8.24 2.63 -6.24
CA VAL A 44 7.11 2.40 -5.31
C VAL A 44 6.84 0.92 -5.11
N GLY A 45 6.66 0.17 -6.21
CA GLY A 45 6.43 -1.28 -6.16
C GLY A 45 7.65 -2.06 -5.67
N MET A 46 8.86 -1.67 -6.09
CA MET A 46 10.10 -2.34 -5.67
C MET A 46 10.31 -2.26 -4.15
N TYR A 47 10.07 -1.10 -3.53
CA TYR A 47 10.19 -0.98 -2.07
C TYR A 47 9.16 -1.83 -1.32
N ARG A 48 7.92 -1.89 -1.83
CA ARG A 48 6.88 -2.77 -1.27
C ARG A 48 7.33 -4.24 -1.28
N CYS A 49 7.80 -4.74 -2.42
CA CYS A 49 8.31 -6.11 -2.53
C CYS A 49 9.55 -6.32 -1.66
N ARG A 50 10.47 -5.34 -1.62
CA ARG A 50 11.67 -5.41 -0.79
C ARG A 50 11.35 -5.51 0.70
N ALA A 51 10.34 -4.77 1.18
CA ALA A 51 9.87 -4.86 2.57
C ALA A 51 9.53 -6.30 2.94
N VAL A 52 8.68 -6.94 2.14
CA VAL A 52 8.25 -8.34 2.33
C VAL A 52 9.47 -9.28 2.32
N LEU A 53 10.37 -9.13 1.36
CA LEU A 53 11.55 -9.98 1.22
C LEU A 53 12.53 -9.82 2.39
N HIS A 54 12.79 -8.60 2.86
CA HIS A 54 13.63 -8.35 4.03
C HIS A 54 13.07 -9.04 5.28
N PHE A 55 11.76 -8.97 5.49
CA PHE A 55 11.14 -9.68 6.61
C PHE A 55 11.25 -11.21 6.44
N LEU A 56 10.85 -11.76 5.30
CA LEU A 56 10.79 -13.21 5.11
C LEU A 56 12.17 -13.89 5.13
N LEU A 57 13.21 -13.22 4.61
CA LEU A 57 14.56 -13.79 4.52
C LEU A 57 15.42 -13.52 5.75
N GLN A 58 15.21 -12.38 6.42
CA GLN A 58 16.14 -11.86 7.42
C GLN A 58 15.49 -11.55 8.77
N ALA A 59 14.15 -11.70 8.87
CA ALA A 59 13.36 -11.23 10.01
C ALA A 59 13.61 -9.73 10.32
N ASP A 60 13.95 -8.95 9.30
CA ASP A 60 14.26 -7.53 9.46
C ASP A 60 12.98 -6.69 9.53
N VAL A 61 12.47 -6.55 10.75
CA VAL A 61 11.28 -5.74 11.06
C VAL A 61 11.51 -4.25 10.76
N ASP A 62 12.71 -3.73 11.04
CA ASP A 62 12.99 -2.32 10.84
C ASP A 62 13.13 -2.00 9.34
N GLY A 63 13.83 -2.86 8.60
CA GLY A 63 13.91 -2.78 7.13
C GLY A 63 12.54 -2.91 6.46
N TYR A 64 11.66 -3.78 6.96
CA TYR A 64 10.28 -3.89 6.47
C TYR A 64 9.55 -2.54 6.54
N PHE A 65 9.51 -1.93 7.73
CA PHE A 65 8.80 -0.67 7.91
C PHE A 65 9.46 0.51 7.21
N GLU A 66 10.80 0.53 7.16
CA GLU A 66 11.55 1.54 6.40
C GLU A 66 11.20 1.49 4.91
N ASP A 67 11.10 0.29 4.33
CA ASP A 67 10.75 0.10 2.93
C ASP A 67 9.29 0.45 2.61
N LEU A 68 8.34 0.12 3.49
CA LEU A 68 6.96 0.61 3.33
C LEU A 68 6.90 2.14 3.32
N HIS A 69 7.66 2.78 4.21
CA HIS A 69 7.75 4.23 4.27
C HIS A 69 8.42 4.81 3.02
N ARG A 70 9.48 4.18 2.49
CA ARG A 70 10.10 4.55 1.21
C ARG A 70 9.14 4.48 0.05
N GLY A 71 8.34 3.41 -0.05
CA GLY A 71 7.32 3.27 -1.09
C GLY A 71 6.33 4.43 -1.08
N ALA A 72 5.80 4.76 0.10
CA ALA A 72 4.87 5.88 0.28
C ALA A 72 5.51 7.25 -0.01
N LEU A 73 6.72 7.53 0.49
CA LEU A 73 7.45 8.78 0.22
C LEU A 73 7.83 8.93 -1.26
N THR A 74 8.16 7.83 -1.93
CA THR A 74 8.47 7.81 -3.36
C THR A 74 7.25 8.21 -4.18
N TYR A 75 6.07 7.74 -3.81
CA TYR A 75 4.84 8.17 -4.46
C TYR A 75 4.51 9.64 -4.18
N LEU A 76 4.70 10.12 -2.94
CA LEU A 76 4.56 11.53 -2.63
C LEU A 76 5.51 12.41 -3.47
N THR A 77 6.74 11.96 -3.67
CA THR A 77 7.74 12.57 -4.55
C THR A 77 7.26 12.61 -6.00
N LEU A 78 6.68 11.51 -6.50
CA LEU A 78 6.09 11.44 -7.83
C LEU A 78 4.95 12.46 -8.01
N LEU A 79 4.06 12.58 -7.03
CA LEU A 79 2.97 13.57 -7.04
C LEU A 79 3.54 15.00 -7.10
N LYS A 80 4.51 15.33 -6.25
CA LYS A 80 5.18 16.65 -6.24
C LYS A 80 5.85 16.95 -7.58
N ALA A 81 6.52 15.98 -8.19
CA ALA A 81 7.15 16.12 -9.51
C ALA A 81 6.14 16.42 -10.61
N TYR A 82 5.00 15.73 -10.60
CA TYR A 82 3.91 15.98 -11.55
C TYR A 82 3.39 17.42 -11.45
N TYR A 83 3.10 17.90 -10.24
CA TYR A 83 2.59 19.27 -10.06
C TYR A 83 3.62 20.37 -10.35
N GLN A 84 4.92 20.05 -10.33
CA GLN A 84 5.98 20.96 -10.77
C GLN A 84 6.25 20.91 -12.27
N GLY A 85 5.54 20.07 -13.04
CA GLY A 85 5.68 19.98 -14.48
C GLY A 85 6.93 19.23 -14.95
N PHE A 86 7.49 18.35 -14.10
CA PHE A 86 8.56 17.44 -14.53
C PHE A 86 8.03 16.30 -15.40
N ASP A 87 8.94 15.50 -15.96
CA ASP A 87 8.63 14.39 -16.86
C ASP A 87 7.95 13.22 -16.11
N VAL A 88 6.65 13.38 -15.84
CA VAL A 88 5.78 12.44 -15.16
C VAL A 88 4.49 12.26 -15.96
N ASP A 89 4.26 11.04 -16.42
CA ASP A 89 3.02 10.69 -17.11
C ASP A 89 1.82 10.79 -16.16
N ARG A 90 0.76 11.48 -16.60
CA ARG A 90 -0.52 11.60 -15.90
C ARG A 90 -1.14 10.25 -15.55
N ALA A 91 -0.92 9.20 -16.34
CA ALA A 91 -1.43 7.86 -16.02
C ALA A 91 -0.91 7.32 -14.67
N ARG A 92 0.28 7.78 -14.23
CA ARG A 92 0.89 7.43 -12.93
C ARG A 92 0.33 8.26 -11.77
N VAL A 93 -0.31 9.38 -12.06
CA VAL A 93 -0.97 10.26 -11.08
C VAL A 93 -2.47 10.17 -11.29
N ASN A 94 -3.07 9.12 -10.73
CA ASN A 94 -4.49 8.85 -10.86
C ASN A 94 -5.19 8.83 -9.49
N ALA A 95 -6.51 8.97 -9.51
CA ALA A 95 -7.32 9.12 -8.31
C ALA A 95 -7.59 7.81 -7.55
N TYR A 96 -7.15 6.68 -8.10
CA TYR A 96 -7.47 5.34 -7.62
C TYR A 96 -6.23 4.51 -7.23
N THR A 97 -5.06 5.15 -7.12
CA THR A 97 -3.84 4.49 -6.64
C THR A 97 -3.89 4.35 -5.13
N ASP A 98 -4.03 3.13 -4.63
CA ASP A 98 -4.25 2.82 -3.22
C ASP A 98 -2.99 2.29 -2.50
N GLU A 99 -2.12 1.56 -3.19
CA GLU A 99 -0.95 0.90 -2.60
C GLU A 99 -0.05 1.81 -1.74
N PRO A 100 0.30 3.04 -2.15
CA PRO A 100 1.13 3.93 -1.34
C PRO A 100 0.42 4.38 -0.06
N LEU A 101 -0.91 4.55 -0.09
CA LEU A 101 -1.71 4.85 1.09
C LEU A 101 -1.70 3.66 2.05
N LEU A 102 -1.88 2.44 1.52
CA LEU A 102 -1.81 1.21 2.31
C LEU A 102 -0.43 1.03 2.96
N CYS A 103 0.66 1.30 2.26
CA CYS A 103 2.02 1.24 2.83
C CYS A 103 2.20 2.25 3.97
N ALA A 104 1.76 3.49 3.79
CA ALA A 104 1.81 4.52 4.83
C ALA A 104 0.99 4.12 6.08
N MET A 105 -0.23 3.63 5.88
CA MET A 105 -1.10 3.16 6.96
C MET A 105 -0.55 1.92 7.67
N ALA A 106 -0.02 0.94 6.95
CA ALA A 106 0.58 -0.26 7.53
C ALA A 106 1.81 0.07 8.40
N ALA A 107 2.60 1.07 7.99
CA ALA A 107 3.70 1.61 8.80
C ALA A 107 3.24 2.53 9.95
N GLY A 108 1.93 2.72 10.13
CA GLY A 108 1.34 3.62 11.14
C GLY A 108 1.54 5.11 10.85
N ASN A 109 2.05 5.48 9.68
CA ASN A 109 2.30 6.88 9.32
C ASN A 109 1.08 7.49 8.60
N PHE A 110 0.06 7.83 9.39
CA PHE A 110 -1.16 8.47 8.88
C PHE A 110 -0.95 9.91 8.41
N GLU A 111 0.08 10.60 8.91
CA GLU A 111 0.46 11.93 8.43
C GLU A 111 0.93 11.86 6.97
N LEU A 112 1.79 10.90 6.64
CA LEU A 112 2.22 10.66 5.26
C LEU A 112 1.05 10.22 4.36
N ALA A 113 0.14 9.38 4.87
CA ALA A 113 -1.08 9.04 4.13
C ALA A 113 -1.92 10.28 3.80
N HIS A 114 -2.01 11.24 4.75
CA HIS A 114 -2.68 12.52 4.53
C HIS A 114 -1.94 13.41 3.52
N GLU A 115 -0.62 13.52 3.59
CA GLU A 115 0.17 14.28 2.60
C GLU A 115 -0.02 13.74 1.17
N ILE A 116 -0.04 12.42 1.02
CA ILE A 116 -0.36 11.77 -0.25
C ILE A 116 -1.78 12.15 -0.68
N ASP A 117 -2.76 12.01 0.22
CA ASP A 117 -4.16 12.33 -0.08
C ASP A 117 -4.35 13.78 -0.56
N VAL A 118 -3.67 14.75 0.06
CA VAL A 118 -3.77 16.18 -0.32
C VAL A 118 -3.36 16.41 -1.78
N LEU A 119 -2.34 15.71 -2.26
CA LEU A 119 -1.83 15.88 -3.63
C LEU A 119 -2.49 14.93 -4.63
N MET A 120 -3.02 13.79 -4.23
CA MET A 120 -3.62 12.87 -5.18
C MET A 120 -4.86 13.46 -5.88
N PRO A 121 -5.06 13.17 -7.18
CA PRO A 121 -6.30 13.51 -7.85
C PRO A 121 -7.53 12.91 -7.15
N LYS A 122 -8.65 13.65 -7.21
CA LYS A 122 -9.93 13.29 -6.56
C LYS A 122 -11.01 12.87 -7.56
N GLN A 123 -10.72 12.94 -8.85
CA GLN A 123 -11.66 12.68 -9.93
C GLN A 123 -11.01 11.82 -11.00
N LEU A 124 -11.84 11.03 -11.69
CA LEU A 124 -11.44 10.28 -12.87
C LEU A 124 -11.43 11.18 -14.10
N ASN A 125 -10.64 10.78 -15.10
CA ASN A 125 -10.64 11.41 -16.42
C ASN A 125 -11.67 10.78 -17.38
N GLY A 126 -12.51 9.85 -16.88
CA GLY A 126 -13.49 9.08 -17.65
C GLY A 126 -14.38 8.24 -16.72
N PRO A 127 -15.39 7.54 -17.27
CA PRO A 127 -16.34 6.75 -16.48
C PRO A 127 -15.75 5.44 -15.93
N ASP A 128 -14.67 4.96 -16.52
CA ASP A 128 -14.05 3.69 -16.14
C ASP A 128 -13.23 3.83 -14.85
N GLY A 129 -13.41 2.86 -13.95
CA GLY A 129 -12.67 2.78 -12.69
C GLY A 129 -13.32 3.49 -11.50
N GLN A 130 -14.61 3.80 -11.58
CA GLN A 130 -15.36 4.40 -10.46
C GLN A 130 -15.29 3.55 -9.19
N GLU A 131 -15.27 2.23 -9.32
CA GLU A 131 -15.13 1.29 -8.21
C GLU A 131 -13.78 1.41 -7.48
N PHE A 132 -12.69 1.63 -8.22
CA PHE A 132 -11.36 1.85 -7.63
C PHE A 132 -11.26 3.25 -7.01
N LEU A 133 -11.90 4.26 -7.63
CA LEU A 133 -11.99 5.60 -7.06
C LEU A 133 -12.70 5.58 -5.71
N THR A 134 -13.90 4.97 -5.64
CA THR A 134 -14.70 4.97 -4.40
C THR A 134 -14.02 4.15 -3.30
N TYR A 135 -13.39 3.03 -3.65
CA TYR A 135 -12.54 2.27 -2.73
C TYR A 135 -11.39 3.12 -2.19
N THR A 136 -10.65 3.80 -3.06
CA THR A 136 -9.52 4.66 -2.64
C THR A 136 -10.00 5.83 -1.79
N ASN A 137 -11.15 6.43 -2.11
CA ASN A 137 -11.76 7.48 -1.29
C ASN A 137 -12.15 6.99 0.11
N LEU A 138 -12.64 5.75 0.23
CA LEU A 138 -12.90 5.15 1.53
C LEU A 138 -11.61 4.92 2.33
N LEU A 139 -10.53 4.45 1.70
CA LEU A 139 -9.22 4.32 2.36
C LEU A 139 -8.68 5.67 2.84
N ARG A 140 -8.80 6.72 2.04
CA ARG A 140 -8.42 8.11 2.42
C ARG A 140 -9.22 8.60 3.61
N ALA A 141 -10.53 8.37 3.61
CA ALA A 141 -11.40 8.75 4.71
C ALA A 141 -11.05 8.00 6.00
N LEU A 142 -10.84 6.68 5.91
CA LEU A 142 -10.37 5.85 7.03
C LEU A 142 -9.01 6.33 7.57
N ALA A 143 -8.06 6.66 6.69
CA ALA A 143 -6.75 7.19 7.06
C ALA A 143 -6.85 8.54 7.78
N SER A 144 -7.82 9.38 7.41
CA SER A 144 -8.04 10.67 8.08
C SER A 144 -8.57 10.51 9.51
N GLY A 145 -9.38 9.48 9.75
CA GLY A 145 -10.12 9.28 11.00
C GLY A 145 -11.35 10.18 11.16
N ASP A 146 -11.74 10.92 10.12
CA ASP A 146 -12.97 11.73 10.09
C ASP A 146 -14.19 10.81 9.90
N GLU A 147 -14.99 10.66 10.96
CA GLU A 147 -16.16 9.78 10.99
C GLU A 147 -17.25 10.18 9.96
N PRO A 148 -17.72 11.44 9.90
CA PRO A 148 -18.63 11.88 8.85
C PRO A 148 -18.15 11.59 7.44
N LEU A 149 -16.87 11.86 7.14
CA LEU A 149 -16.27 11.60 5.84
C LEU A 149 -16.22 10.11 5.54
N THR A 150 -15.83 9.30 6.53
CA THR A 150 -15.75 7.84 6.43
C THR A 150 -17.11 7.23 6.12
N LEU A 151 -18.15 7.65 6.82
CA LEU A 151 -19.51 7.16 6.58
C LEU A 151 -19.99 7.52 5.16
N ARG A 152 -19.73 8.75 4.71
CA ARG A 152 -20.10 9.19 3.36
C ARG A 152 -19.36 8.42 2.27
N ALA A 153 -18.05 8.24 2.44
CA ALA A 153 -17.22 7.49 1.50
C ALA A 153 -17.65 6.01 1.44
N PHE A 154 -18.00 5.43 2.59
CA PHE A 154 -18.51 4.05 2.66
C PHE A 154 -19.84 3.89 1.93
N GLN A 155 -20.79 4.80 2.10
CA GLN A 155 -22.06 4.78 1.36
C GLN A 155 -21.85 4.84 -0.16
N GLU A 156 -20.90 5.66 -0.61
CA GLU A 156 -20.55 5.74 -2.03
C GLU A 156 -19.89 4.46 -2.54
N PHE A 157 -18.94 3.91 -1.78
CA PHE A 157 -18.31 2.62 -2.08
C PHE A 157 -19.34 1.49 -2.15
N GLN A 158 -20.23 1.38 -1.17
CA GLN A 158 -21.28 0.38 -1.16
C GLN A 158 -22.18 0.47 -2.41
N ARG A 159 -22.61 1.69 -2.77
CA ARG A 159 -23.46 1.91 -3.96
C ARG A 159 -22.77 1.49 -5.25
N THR A 160 -21.47 1.74 -5.39
CA THR A 160 -20.72 1.45 -6.63
C THR A 160 -20.25 0.00 -6.72
N CYS A 161 -19.91 -0.62 -5.59
CA CYS A 161 -19.18 -1.89 -5.55
C CYS A 161 -20.03 -3.09 -5.15
N THR A 162 -21.30 -2.91 -4.76
CA THR A 162 -22.19 -4.05 -4.44
C THR A 162 -22.35 -4.98 -5.65
N GLY A 163 -22.09 -6.27 -5.46
CA GLY A 163 -22.19 -7.30 -6.50
C GLY A 163 -21.00 -7.29 -7.46
N LYS A 164 -19.92 -6.59 -7.11
CA LYS A 164 -18.64 -6.63 -7.83
C LYS A 164 -17.73 -7.61 -7.10
N PHE A 165 -17.52 -8.77 -7.70
CA PHE A 165 -16.72 -9.86 -7.15
C PHE A 165 -15.37 -9.42 -6.53
N ARG A 166 -14.68 -8.45 -7.15
CA ARG A 166 -13.40 -7.92 -6.68
C ARG A 166 -13.47 -7.21 -5.33
N PHE A 167 -14.61 -6.60 -5.00
CA PHE A 167 -14.81 -5.77 -3.80
C PHE A 167 -15.77 -6.38 -2.78
N ASP A 168 -16.54 -7.40 -3.15
CA ASP A 168 -17.44 -8.09 -2.22
C ASP A 168 -16.67 -8.60 -0.98
N ARG A 169 -15.40 -8.99 -1.18
CA ARG A 169 -14.47 -9.44 -0.13
C ARG A 169 -14.04 -8.32 0.81
N ASP A 170 -13.85 -7.12 0.27
CA ASP A 170 -13.44 -5.94 1.04
C ASP A 170 -14.61 -5.34 1.81
N MET A 171 -15.83 -5.49 1.28
CA MET A 171 -17.03 -4.86 1.81
C MET A 171 -17.26 -5.20 3.29
N ALA A 172 -17.12 -6.47 3.67
CA ALA A 172 -17.35 -6.91 5.04
C ALA A 172 -16.32 -6.31 6.03
N VAL A 173 -15.03 -6.35 5.67
CA VAL A 173 -13.95 -5.80 6.50
C VAL A 173 -14.12 -4.28 6.62
N LEU A 174 -14.35 -3.58 5.52
CA LEU A 174 -14.46 -2.12 5.52
C LEU A 174 -15.73 -1.66 6.24
N ALA A 175 -16.87 -2.34 6.06
CA ALA A 175 -18.11 -2.03 6.78
C ALA A 175 -17.91 -2.13 8.30
N SER A 176 -17.24 -3.17 8.76
CA SER A 176 -16.99 -3.36 10.18
C SER A 176 -16.11 -2.26 10.79
N LEU A 177 -15.14 -1.73 10.03
CA LEU A 177 -14.31 -0.59 10.46
C LEU A 177 -15.14 0.70 10.56
N VAL A 178 -15.99 0.96 9.56
CA VAL A 178 -16.87 2.14 9.53
C VAL A 178 -17.82 2.13 10.72
N HIS A 179 -18.33 0.96 11.10
CA HIS A 179 -19.25 0.79 12.23
C HIS A 179 -18.56 0.48 13.56
N LYS A 180 -17.22 0.39 13.58
CA LYS A 180 -16.41 0.01 14.74
C LYS A 180 -16.85 -1.31 15.40
N ASP A 181 -17.34 -2.25 14.60
CA ASP A 181 -17.77 -3.56 15.06
C ASP A 181 -16.56 -4.51 15.11
N ALA A 182 -16.04 -4.71 16.32
CA ALA A 182 -14.88 -5.56 16.56
C ALA A 182 -15.11 -7.03 16.17
N ALA A 183 -16.29 -7.57 16.47
CA ALA A 183 -16.57 -8.98 16.17
C ALA A 183 -16.65 -9.20 14.66
N ALA A 184 -17.36 -8.31 13.95
CA ALA A 184 -17.46 -8.34 12.50
C ALA A 184 -16.10 -8.09 11.83
N PHE A 185 -15.27 -7.19 12.37
CA PHE A 185 -13.94 -6.91 11.84
C PHE A 185 -13.03 -8.13 11.90
N ASN A 186 -12.91 -8.74 13.07
CA ASN A 186 -12.07 -9.93 13.25
C ASN A 186 -12.56 -11.09 12.37
N LYS A 187 -13.88 -11.31 12.30
CA LYS A 187 -14.44 -12.34 11.42
C LYS A 187 -14.15 -12.06 9.94
N GLY A 188 -14.45 -10.85 9.46
CA GLY A 188 -14.26 -10.47 8.07
C GLY A 188 -12.79 -10.49 7.66
N LEU A 189 -11.88 -10.05 8.55
CA LEU A 189 -10.44 -10.08 8.29
C LEU A 189 -9.92 -11.51 8.17
N LEU A 190 -10.35 -12.42 9.05
CA LEU A 190 -9.98 -13.84 8.95
C LEU A 190 -10.52 -14.46 7.66
N GLU A 191 -11.77 -14.17 7.30
CA GLU A 191 -12.37 -14.63 6.05
C GLU A 191 -11.59 -14.11 4.83
N TYR A 192 -11.22 -12.83 4.81
CA TYR A 192 -10.38 -12.23 3.77
C TYR A 192 -9.03 -12.95 3.64
N LEU A 193 -8.32 -13.15 4.75
CA LEU A 193 -7.00 -13.79 4.76
C LEU A 193 -7.05 -15.27 4.37
N SER A 194 -8.11 -15.98 4.78
CA SER A 194 -8.29 -17.41 4.45
C SER A 194 -8.52 -17.67 2.95
N LEU A 195 -8.77 -16.62 2.15
CA LEU A 195 -8.90 -16.75 0.70
C LEU A 195 -7.56 -17.07 0.02
N PHE A 196 -6.44 -16.61 0.58
CA PHE A 196 -5.13 -16.92 0.03
C PHE A 196 -4.81 -18.42 0.10
N ASP A 197 -5.37 -19.12 1.08
CA ASP A 197 -5.26 -20.57 1.21
C ASP A 197 -6.10 -21.32 0.17
N GLN A 198 -7.02 -20.64 -0.51
CA GLN A 198 -7.92 -21.20 -1.52
C GLN A 198 -7.47 -20.93 -2.96
N LEU A 199 -6.42 -20.12 -3.15
CA LEU A 199 -5.89 -19.80 -4.47
C LEU A 199 -5.31 -21.05 -5.14
N SER A 200 -5.58 -21.20 -6.44
CA SER A 200 -4.96 -22.24 -7.26
C SER A 200 -3.44 -22.02 -7.36
N PRO A 201 -2.65 -23.06 -7.70
CA PRO A 201 -1.22 -22.90 -7.92
C PRO A 201 -0.87 -21.85 -9.00
N GLU A 202 -1.71 -21.71 -10.02
CA GLU A 202 -1.56 -20.69 -11.06
C GLU A 202 -1.83 -19.29 -10.49
N GLU A 203 -2.90 -19.11 -9.72
CA GLU A 203 -3.21 -17.83 -9.07
C GLU A 203 -2.12 -17.42 -8.07
N GLN A 204 -1.52 -18.39 -7.38
CA GLN A 204 -0.39 -18.15 -6.47
C GLN A 204 0.88 -17.71 -7.20
N GLN A 205 1.08 -18.12 -8.46
CA GLN A 205 2.24 -17.70 -9.28
C GLN A 205 2.12 -16.26 -9.78
N GLU A 206 0.90 -15.72 -9.85
CA GLU A 206 0.65 -14.32 -10.24
C GLU A 206 0.85 -13.35 -9.07
N LEU A 207 0.98 -13.84 -7.84
CA LEU A 207 1.23 -13.02 -6.67
C LEU A 207 2.66 -12.48 -6.65
N ASP A 208 2.82 -11.28 -6.09
CA ASP A 208 4.14 -10.75 -5.77
C ASP A 208 4.91 -11.73 -4.85
N PRO A 209 6.24 -11.82 -4.98
CA PRO A 209 7.05 -12.66 -4.10
C PRO A 209 6.77 -12.41 -2.62
N GLY A 210 6.31 -13.44 -1.91
CA GLY A 210 5.98 -13.38 -0.48
C GLY A 210 4.59 -12.81 -0.14
N ALA A 211 3.78 -12.40 -1.12
CA ALA A 211 2.41 -11.91 -0.87
C ALA A 211 1.45 -13.00 -0.33
N GLY A 212 1.83 -14.28 -0.42
CA GLY A 212 1.13 -15.38 0.26
C GLY A 212 1.54 -15.58 1.73
N ASP A 213 2.52 -14.82 2.22
CA ASP A 213 3.07 -14.94 3.58
C ASP A 213 2.92 -13.65 4.39
N ILE A 214 2.68 -12.49 3.76
CA ILE A 214 2.42 -11.21 4.42
C ILE A 214 1.44 -10.39 3.59
N ASP A 215 0.38 -9.88 4.21
CA ASP A 215 -0.58 -8.98 3.55
C ASP A 215 -0.48 -7.55 4.11
N ILE A 216 0.07 -6.64 3.30
CA ILE A 216 0.23 -5.21 3.64
C ILE A 216 -1.12 -4.51 3.80
N LYS A 217 -2.13 -4.88 3.01
CA LYS A 217 -3.47 -4.28 3.11
C LYS A 217 -4.13 -4.68 4.43
N ALA A 218 -4.05 -5.95 4.82
CA ALA A 218 -4.53 -6.41 6.11
C ALA A 218 -3.84 -5.67 7.26
N LEU A 219 -2.51 -5.53 7.20
CA LEU A 219 -1.74 -4.75 8.19
C LEU A 219 -2.20 -3.29 8.25
N ALA A 220 -2.42 -2.63 7.10
CA ALA A 220 -2.96 -1.27 7.04
C ALA A 220 -4.33 -1.14 7.70
N LEU A 221 -5.25 -2.07 7.40
CA LEU A 221 -6.60 -2.10 7.98
C LEU A 221 -6.57 -2.37 9.49
N ILE A 222 -5.62 -3.18 9.98
CA ILE A 222 -5.38 -3.36 11.42
C ILE A 222 -4.95 -2.04 12.07
N GLN A 223 -4.04 -1.28 11.45
CA GLN A 223 -3.63 0.02 12.01
C GLN A 223 -4.79 1.03 12.04
N VAL A 224 -5.65 1.02 11.01
CA VAL A 224 -6.90 1.80 11.02
C VAL A 224 -7.82 1.35 12.16
N ALA A 225 -8.02 0.04 12.34
CA ALA A 225 -8.83 -0.55 13.40
C ALA A 225 -8.35 -0.08 14.79
N ARG A 226 -7.05 -0.20 15.04
CA ARG A 226 -6.41 0.21 16.30
C ARG A 226 -6.62 1.69 16.58
N ARG A 227 -6.41 2.56 15.58
CA ARG A 227 -6.64 4.00 15.72
C ARG A 227 -8.12 4.33 16.00
N ALA A 228 -9.04 3.53 15.46
CA ALA A 228 -10.48 3.65 15.72
C ALA A 228 -10.94 3.00 17.04
N GLY A 229 -10.03 2.37 17.81
CA GLY A 229 -10.36 1.67 19.07
C GLY A 229 -11.02 0.30 18.88
N VAL A 230 -10.88 -0.31 17.70
CA VAL A 230 -11.41 -1.64 17.38
C VAL A 230 -10.36 -2.71 17.75
N PRO A 231 -10.60 -3.55 18.77
CA PRO A 231 -9.64 -4.55 19.21
C PRO A 231 -9.45 -5.67 18.17
N LEU A 232 -8.20 -6.12 18.04
CA LEU A 232 -7.80 -7.26 17.21
C LEU A 232 -7.71 -8.54 18.07
N THR A 233 -8.29 -9.62 17.57
CA THR A 233 -8.21 -10.98 18.15
C THR A 233 -7.84 -12.04 17.10
N VAL A 234 -7.68 -11.66 15.83
CA VAL A 234 -7.29 -12.58 14.76
C VAL A 234 -5.82 -12.92 14.87
N GLU A 235 -5.53 -14.22 14.79
CA GLU A 235 -4.20 -14.77 14.55
C GLU A 235 -4.20 -15.42 13.16
N HIS A 236 -3.22 -15.08 12.32
CA HIS A 236 -3.09 -15.64 10.98
C HIS A 236 -1.63 -15.62 10.54
N ARG A 237 -1.20 -16.60 9.73
CA ARG A 237 0.21 -16.70 9.26
C ARG A 237 0.69 -15.46 8.49
N MET A 238 -0.24 -14.78 7.81
CA MET A 238 0.02 -13.55 7.05
C MET A 238 0.06 -12.28 7.91
N LEU A 239 -0.13 -12.42 9.22
CA LEU A 239 -0.09 -11.35 10.21
C LEU A 239 0.97 -11.67 11.27
N PRO A 240 2.28 -11.60 10.93
CA PRO A 240 3.34 -11.87 11.91
C PRO A 240 3.22 -10.92 13.10
N PRO A 241 3.28 -11.41 14.36
CA PRO A 241 3.12 -10.58 15.56
C PRO A 241 4.07 -9.37 15.59
N GLU A 242 5.28 -9.52 15.05
CA GLU A 242 6.31 -8.49 15.00
C GLU A 242 5.93 -7.30 14.11
N LEU A 243 5.04 -7.52 13.13
CA LEU A 243 4.54 -6.50 12.19
C LEU A 243 3.21 -5.90 12.63
N LEU A 244 2.56 -6.45 13.66
CA LEU A 244 1.31 -5.90 14.18
C LEU A 244 1.53 -4.55 14.86
N GLU A 245 2.69 -4.35 15.50
CA GLU A 245 3.08 -3.06 16.08
C GLU A 245 3.81 -2.20 15.04
N PRO A 246 3.18 -1.14 14.50
CA PRO A 246 3.76 -0.36 13.43
C PRO A 246 4.95 0.46 13.93
N ARG A 247 5.95 0.66 13.06
CA ARG A 247 7.09 1.54 13.34
C ARG A 247 7.24 2.57 12.23
N ILE A 248 7.19 3.85 12.59
CA ILE A 248 7.54 4.90 11.63
C ILE A 248 9.07 4.93 11.51
N ARG A 249 9.59 4.43 10.38
CA ARG A 249 11.02 4.42 10.06
C ARG A 249 11.27 5.34 8.86
N ILE A 250 11.84 6.51 9.14
CA ILE A 250 12.23 7.47 8.10
C ILE A 250 13.61 7.06 7.56
N PRO A 251 13.74 6.85 6.23
CA PRO A 251 15.01 6.58 5.56
C PRO A 251 16.09 7.59 5.91
N GLN A 252 17.24 7.11 6.38
CA GLN A 252 18.37 7.96 6.78
C GLN A 252 19.35 8.24 5.63
N ASP A 253 19.19 7.57 4.48
CA ASP A 253 20.09 7.67 3.33
C ASP A 253 19.73 8.79 2.34
N GLY A 254 18.76 9.64 2.71
CA GLY A 254 18.38 10.82 1.94
C GLY A 254 17.50 10.54 0.72
N TYR A 255 16.85 9.37 0.62
CA TYR A 255 16.22 8.95 -0.63
C TYR A 255 14.78 8.38 -0.59
N PRO A 256 13.90 8.77 -1.55
CA PRO A 256 13.95 10.02 -2.30
C PRO A 256 13.36 11.13 -1.42
N ALA A 257 14.23 11.88 -0.73
CA ALA A 257 13.78 13.15 -0.17
C ALA A 257 13.54 14.11 -1.34
N TRP A 258 12.31 14.60 -1.47
CA TRP A 258 12.04 15.84 -2.20
C TRP A 258 12.91 16.94 -1.59
N PRO A 259 13.65 17.75 -2.38
CA PRO A 259 14.43 18.85 -1.83
C PRO A 259 13.55 19.91 -1.16
#